data_AF-A0A094HDQ7-F1
#
_entry.id   AF-A0A094HDQ7-F1
#
_cell.length_a   1.000
_cell.length_b   1.000
_cell.length_c   1.000
_cell.angle_alpha   90.00
_cell.angle_beta   90.00
_cell.angle_gamma   90.00
#
_symmetry.space_group_name_H-M   'P 1'
#
loop_
_entity.id
_entity.type
_entity.pdbx_description
1 polymer ?
#
loop_
_entity_poly.entity_id
_entity_poly.type
_entity_poly.pdbx_seq_one_letter_code
_entity_poly.pdbx_strand_id
1 'polypeptide(L)'
;MLGITIGTVRAGPIAAQGRDSNALEGFYVFENAKVILGPNAARGTNGNSNLGRPWRPVGWQAWTSEQNTTNVLFAEYNNVNPECNSSRIAFATKLDAPIDIGTILNSTSWVDDKYLTIGPL
;
A
#
# COMPACT_ATOMS: atom_id res chain seq x y z
N MET A 1 14.93 10.03 9.89
CA MET A 1 13.71 9.29 9.51
C MET A 1 13.89 8.92 8.05
N LEU A 2 14.19 7.67 7.75
CA LEU A 2 14.48 7.21 6.39
C LEU A 2 13.31 6.31 5.98
N GLY A 3 12.63 6.68 4.90
CA GLY A 3 11.32 6.12 4.50
C GLY A 3 10.39 7.23 4.02
N ILE A 4 9.29 6.86 3.35
CA ILE A 4 8.33 7.82 2.80
C ILE A 4 7.21 8.07 3.82
N THR A 5 6.83 9.33 4.03
CA THR A 5 5.60 9.67 4.75
C THR A 5 4.51 10.07 3.75
N ILE A 6 3.35 9.43 3.84
CA ILE A 6 2.17 9.71 3.01
C ILE A 6 1.14 10.40 3.89
N GLY A 7 0.88 11.69 3.64
CA GLY A 7 -0.11 12.48 4.36
C GLY A 7 -1.43 12.57 3.61
N THR A 8 -2.51 12.01 4.17
CA THR A 8 -3.85 12.12 3.56
C THR A 8 -4.59 13.35 4.10
N VAL A 9 -5.10 14.19 3.19
CA VAL A 9 -5.81 15.43 3.56
C VAL A 9 -7.32 15.34 3.37
N ARG A 10 -7.78 14.29 2.68
CA ARG A 10 -9.19 13.96 2.46
C ARG A 10 -9.38 12.45 2.45
N ALA A 11 -10.59 12.01 2.79
CA ALA A 11 -10.99 10.61 2.68
C ALA A 11 -10.93 10.12 1.22
N GLY A 12 -10.50 8.87 1.02
CA GLY A 12 -10.37 8.27 -0.31
C GLY A 12 -9.19 7.31 -0.48
N PRO A 13 -9.09 6.64 -1.64
CA PRO A 13 -7.98 5.73 -1.93
C PRO A 13 -6.66 6.50 -2.07
N ILE A 14 -5.59 5.94 -1.50
CA ILE A 14 -4.23 6.49 -1.60
C ILE A 14 -3.58 6.07 -2.93
N ALA A 15 -3.93 4.89 -3.45
CA ALA A 15 -3.48 4.40 -4.73
C ALA A 15 -4.64 3.85 -5.57
N ALA A 16 -4.55 4.03 -6.89
CA ALA A 16 -5.47 3.50 -7.90
C ALA A 16 -4.64 2.90 -9.04
N GLN A 17 -3.93 1.81 -8.73
CA GLN A 17 -3.07 1.13 -9.70
C GLN A 17 -3.97 0.50 -10.81
N GLY A 18 -3.56 0.66 -12.08
CA GLY A 18 -4.37 0.31 -13.25
C GLY A 18 -3.88 -0.90 -14.05
N ARG A 19 -3.21 -1.87 -13.42
CA ARG A 19 -2.75 -3.11 -14.08
C ARG A 19 -3.96 -3.94 -14.47
N ASP A 20 -3.97 -4.37 -15.73
CA ASP A 20 -5.00 -5.20 -16.33
C ASP A 20 -4.60 -6.69 -16.44
N SER A 21 -3.32 -7.00 -16.23
CA SER A 21 -2.76 -8.35 -16.21
C SER A 21 -2.26 -8.76 -14.82
N ASN A 22 -1.97 -10.05 -14.63
CA ASN A 22 -1.31 -10.56 -13.41
C ASN A 22 0.23 -10.54 -13.52
N ALA A 23 0.78 -9.97 -14.59
CA ALA A 23 2.20 -9.94 -14.87
C ALA A 23 2.94 -9.01 -13.89
N LEU A 24 4.25 -9.23 -13.69
CA LEU A 24 5.02 -8.54 -12.65
C LEU A 24 5.39 -7.10 -13.03
N GLU A 25 4.98 -6.62 -14.21
CA GLU A 25 5.20 -5.27 -14.66
C GLU A 25 4.21 -4.29 -13.98
N GLY A 26 4.75 -3.17 -13.48
CA GLY A 26 3.94 -2.03 -13.04
C GLY A 26 3.36 -2.14 -11.62
N PHE A 27 4.18 -2.48 -10.62
CA PHE A 27 3.78 -2.42 -9.21
C PHE A 27 3.86 -1.01 -8.60
N TYR A 28 3.00 -0.77 -7.61
CA TYR A 28 3.28 0.17 -6.54
C TYR A 28 3.60 -0.63 -5.27
N VAL A 29 4.79 -0.42 -4.70
CA VAL A 29 5.19 -1.02 -3.43
C VAL A 29 5.54 0.09 -2.45
N PHE A 30 4.91 0.01 -1.28
CA PHE A 30 5.10 0.94 -0.18
C PHE A 30 5.80 0.19 0.95
N GLU A 31 7.12 0.09 0.86
CA GLU A 31 7.95 -0.53 1.90
C GLU A 31 8.46 0.55 2.87
N ASN A 32 8.38 0.26 4.18
CA ASN A 32 8.79 1.19 5.24
C ASN A 32 8.16 2.60 5.11
N ALA A 33 6.91 2.66 4.66
CA ALA A 33 6.15 3.88 4.53
C ALA A 33 5.28 4.15 5.77
N LYS A 34 5.17 5.42 6.16
CA LYS A 34 4.27 5.87 7.24
C LYS A 34 3.09 6.63 6.65
N VAL A 35 1.88 6.13 6.86
CA VAL A 35 0.64 6.83 6.48
C VAL A 35 0.12 7.64 7.66
N ILE A 36 -0.08 8.94 7.47
CA ILE A 36 -0.53 9.89 8.50
C ILE A 36 -1.70 10.75 7.99
N LEU A 37 -2.37 11.43 8.92
CA LEU A 37 -3.18 12.59 8.58
C LEU A 37 -2.24 13.70 8.12
N GLY A 38 -2.47 14.21 6.91
CA GLY A 38 -1.77 15.37 6.41
C GLY A 38 -2.15 16.64 7.18
N PRO A 39 -1.32 17.69 7.10
CA PRO A 39 -1.67 18.99 7.66
C PRO A 39 -2.99 19.48 7.05
N ASN A 40 -3.87 20.05 7.88
CA ASN A 40 -5.19 20.55 7.48
C ASN A 40 -6.14 19.49 6.88
N ALA A 41 -6.01 18.23 7.29
CA ALA A 41 -6.92 17.17 6.85
C ALA A 41 -8.38 17.52 7.16
N ALA A 42 -9.26 17.33 6.18
CA ALA A 42 -10.68 17.57 6.33
C ALA A 42 -11.27 16.67 7.44
N ARG A 43 -12.30 17.17 8.14
CA ARG A 43 -13.04 16.37 9.12
C ARG A 43 -13.53 15.07 8.46
N GLY A 44 -13.33 13.95 9.14
CA GLY A 44 -13.71 12.63 8.63
C GLY A 44 -12.63 11.95 7.76
N THR A 45 -11.46 12.56 7.58
CA THR A 45 -10.35 11.90 6.86
C THR A 45 -9.82 10.69 7.64
N ASN A 46 -9.64 10.81 8.96
CA ASN A 46 -9.09 9.72 9.78
C ASN A 46 -9.92 8.43 9.65
N GLY A 47 -9.24 7.30 9.45
CA GLY A 47 -9.90 6.01 9.28
C GLY A 47 -10.66 5.83 7.95
N ASN A 48 -10.57 6.79 7.02
CA ASN A 48 -11.32 6.80 5.77
C ASN A 48 -10.46 6.94 4.51
N SER A 49 -9.16 6.69 4.62
CA SER A 49 -8.27 6.50 3.47
C SER A 49 -7.94 5.02 3.27
N ASN A 50 -7.57 4.62 2.06
CA ASN A 50 -7.35 3.21 1.71
C ASN A 50 -5.97 2.98 1.08
N LEU A 51 -5.13 2.17 1.73
CA LEU A 51 -3.89 1.58 1.20
C LEU A 51 -3.61 0.29 1.98
N GLY A 52 -4.51 -0.70 1.86
CA GLY A 52 -4.52 -1.79 2.84
C GLY A 52 -4.66 -1.26 4.29
N ARG A 53 -4.15 -2.01 5.26
CA ARG A 53 -3.86 -1.53 6.61
C ARG A 53 -2.71 -0.51 6.52
N PRO A 54 -2.67 0.51 7.40
CA PRO A 54 -3.44 0.64 8.63
C PRO A 54 -4.80 1.36 8.51
N TRP A 55 -5.14 2.03 7.43
CA TRP A 55 -6.15 3.10 7.54
C TRP A 55 -7.64 2.70 7.52
N ARG A 56 -8.00 1.46 7.17
CA ARG A 56 -9.40 0.97 7.22
C ARG A 56 -9.51 -0.50 7.63
N PRO A 57 -10.60 -0.91 8.31
CA PRO A 57 -10.87 -2.32 8.66
C PRO A 57 -10.79 -3.31 7.49
N VAL A 58 -11.26 -2.89 6.30
CA VAL A 58 -11.29 -3.75 5.10
C VAL A 58 -10.06 -3.56 4.18
N GLY A 59 -9.22 -2.56 4.44
CA GLY A 59 -7.99 -2.26 3.70
C GLY A 59 -8.19 -1.64 2.30
N TRP A 60 -9.00 -2.27 1.45
CA TRP A 60 -9.19 -1.90 0.04
C TRP A 60 -10.67 -1.69 -0.28
N GLN A 61 -10.96 -1.05 -1.41
CA GLN A 61 -12.33 -0.85 -1.88
C GLN A 61 -12.43 -1.08 -3.38
N ALA A 62 -13.61 -1.50 -3.84
CA ALA A 62 -13.90 -1.54 -5.26
C ALA A 62 -14.10 -0.12 -5.81
N TRP A 63 -13.62 0.14 -7.02
CA TRP A 63 -13.83 1.37 -7.78
C TRP A 63 -15.28 1.50 -8.26
N THR A 64 -15.83 0.42 -8.81
CA THR A 64 -17.25 0.27 -9.17
C THR A 64 -17.77 -1.11 -8.76
N SER A 65 -19.09 -1.33 -8.83
CA SER A 65 -19.69 -2.65 -8.61
C SER A 65 -19.36 -3.68 -9.71
N GLU A 66 -18.91 -3.22 -10.88
CA GLU A 66 -18.66 -4.04 -12.08
C GLU A 66 -17.18 -4.35 -12.30
N GLN A 67 -16.29 -3.84 -11.45
CA GLN A 67 -14.85 -3.99 -11.66
C GLN A 67 -14.42 -5.47 -11.62
N ASN A 68 -13.49 -5.83 -12.50
CA ASN A 68 -12.85 -7.13 -12.46
C ASN A 68 -11.66 -7.09 -11.48
N THR A 69 -11.71 -7.92 -10.43
CA THR A 69 -10.64 -8.06 -9.43
C THR A 69 -9.80 -9.33 -9.62
N THR A 70 -9.89 -10.00 -10.76
CA THR A 70 -9.20 -11.28 -11.01
C THR A 70 -7.68 -11.12 -11.12
N ASN A 71 -7.21 -10.02 -11.73
CA ASN A 71 -5.80 -9.81 -12.05
C ASN A 71 -5.10 -8.78 -11.14
N VAL A 72 -5.85 -8.19 -10.20
CA VAL A 72 -5.29 -7.21 -9.25
C VAL A 72 -4.61 -7.95 -8.11
N LEU A 73 -3.42 -7.48 -7.74
CA LEU A 73 -2.73 -7.95 -6.53
C LEU A 73 -2.78 -6.84 -5.48
N PHE A 74 -3.66 -7.00 -4.51
CA PHE A 74 -3.76 -6.13 -3.34
C PHE A 74 -3.16 -6.82 -2.13
N ALA A 75 -1.85 -6.68 -1.97
CA ALA A 75 -1.07 -7.47 -1.03
C ALA A 75 -0.61 -6.69 0.20
N GLU A 76 -0.50 -7.37 1.34
CA GLU A 76 0.01 -6.80 2.59
C GLU A 76 0.99 -7.75 3.27
N TYR A 77 2.10 -7.21 3.77
CA TYR A 77 3.08 -7.93 4.58
C TYR A 77 3.43 -7.12 5.83
N ASN A 78 3.30 -7.74 7.01
CA ASN A 78 3.73 -7.20 8.31
C ASN A 78 3.32 -5.74 8.64
N ASN A 79 2.21 -5.25 8.06
CA ASN A 79 1.70 -3.91 8.36
C ASN A 79 1.24 -3.79 9.82
N VAL A 80 1.66 -2.74 10.51
CA VAL A 80 1.28 -2.45 11.90
C VAL A 80 0.22 -1.35 11.94
N ASN A 81 -0.99 -1.69 12.43
CA ASN A 81 -1.92 -0.73 13.04
C ASN A 81 -2.45 -1.33 14.34
N PRO A 82 -2.30 -0.66 15.49
CA PRO A 82 -3.01 -1.02 16.71
C PRO A 82 -4.54 -1.01 16.55
N GLU A 83 -5.09 -0.17 15.67
CA GLU A 83 -6.54 0.02 15.50
C GLU A 83 -7.19 -0.90 14.46
N CYS A 84 -6.41 -1.70 13.71
CA CYS A 84 -6.97 -2.61 12.70
C CYS A 84 -7.41 -3.94 13.32
N ASN A 85 -8.61 -4.38 12.97
CA ASN A 85 -9.03 -5.77 13.18
C ASN A 85 -8.36 -6.73 12.17
N SER A 86 -8.51 -8.03 12.42
CA SER A 86 -7.91 -9.10 11.60
C SER A 86 -8.67 -9.39 10.29
N SER A 87 -9.85 -8.81 10.09
CA SER A 87 -10.65 -9.06 8.88
C SER A 87 -9.99 -8.47 7.64
N ARG A 88 -10.18 -9.11 6.49
CA ARG A 88 -9.70 -8.67 5.18
C ARG A 88 -10.87 -8.67 4.20
N ILE A 89 -10.86 -7.74 3.26
CA ILE A 89 -11.72 -7.87 2.09
C ILE A 89 -11.29 -9.09 1.27
N ALA A 90 -12.23 -9.78 0.62
CA ALA A 90 -12.00 -11.10 0.04
C ALA A 90 -10.89 -11.16 -1.02
N PHE A 91 -10.64 -10.05 -1.73
CA PHE A 91 -9.61 -9.96 -2.77
C PHE A 91 -8.25 -9.46 -2.24
N ALA A 92 -8.11 -9.24 -0.93
CA ALA A 92 -6.82 -8.89 -0.34
C ALA A 92 -5.97 -10.13 -0.10
N THR A 93 -4.70 -10.05 -0.45
CA THR A 93 -3.71 -11.11 -0.27
C THR A 93 -2.84 -10.78 0.95
N LYS A 94 -2.79 -11.68 1.94
CA LYS A 94 -1.75 -11.62 2.97
C LYS A 94 -0.52 -12.34 2.46
N LEU A 95 0.63 -11.67 2.45
CA LEU A 95 1.90 -12.28 2.11
C LEU A 95 2.57 -12.88 3.34
N ASP A 96 3.39 -13.92 3.12
CA ASP A 96 4.21 -14.54 4.16
C ASP A 96 5.65 -13.99 4.21
N ALA A 97 6.05 -13.23 3.18
CA ALA A 97 7.35 -12.56 3.06
C ALA A 97 7.17 -11.22 2.31
N PRO A 98 8.09 -10.23 2.48
CA PRO A 98 8.06 -9.02 1.67
C PRO A 98 8.41 -9.36 0.21
N ILE A 99 7.96 -8.51 -0.74
CA ILE A 99 8.37 -8.63 -2.14
C ILE A 99 9.74 -8.00 -2.28
N ASP A 100 10.70 -8.75 -2.83
CA ASP A 100 12.05 -8.26 -3.07
C ASP A 100 12.07 -7.15 -4.13
N ILE A 101 12.85 -6.08 -3.89
CA ILE A 101 12.97 -4.93 -4.80
C ILE A 101 13.47 -5.33 -6.21
N GLY A 102 14.32 -6.36 -6.31
CA GLY A 102 14.79 -6.91 -7.57
C GLY A 102 13.68 -7.58 -8.38
N THR A 103 12.64 -8.11 -7.73
CA THR A 103 11.44 -8.65 -8.41
C THR A 103 10.62 -7.54 -9.07
N ILE A 104 10.66 -6.32 -8.51
CA ILE A 104 9.87 -5.18 -8.98
C ILE A 104 10.64 -4.40 -10.06
N LEU A 105 11.93 -4.17 -9.83
CA LEU A 105 12.76 -3.29 -10.66
C LEU A 105 13.65 -4.05 -11.67
N ASN A 106 13.70 -5.39 -11.61
CA ASN A 106 14.59 -6.28 -12.38
C ASN A 106 16.11 -6.06 -12.16
N SER A 107 16.52 -4.91 -11.61
CA SER A 107 17.87 -4.60 -11.16
C SER A 107 17.83 -3.37 -10.26
N THR A 108 18.73 -3.31 -9.28
CA THR A 108 18.96 -2.12 -8.44
C THR A 108 20.27 -1.41 -8.80
N SER A 109 20.98 -1.83 -9.84
CA SER A 109 22.30 -1.29 -10.23
C SER A 109 22.32 0.21 -10.56
N TRP A 110 21.16 0.76 -10.88
CA TRP A 110 20.95 2.18 -11.17
C TRP A 110 20.42 2.98 -9.98
N VAL A 111 20.08 2.30 -8.87
CA VAL A 111 19.60 2.93 -7.64
C VAL A 111 20.80 3.31 -6.79
N ASP A 112 20.78 4.53 -6.24
CA ASP A 112 21.76 4.98 -5.26
C ASP A 112 21.69 4.09 -4.00
N ASP A 113 22.81 3.43 -3.68
CA ASP A 113 22.91 2.42 -2.61
C ASP A 113 22.61 2.99 -1.21
N LYS A 114 22.77 4.31 -1.05
CA LYS A 114 22.36 5.06 0.14
C LYS A 114 20.88 4.88 0.47
N TYR A 115 20.06 4.59 -0.53
CA TYR A 115 18.61 4.39 -0.38
C TYR A 115 18.19 2.92 -0.35
N LEU A 116 19.09 1.98 -0.66
CA LEU A 116 18.83 0.53 -0.61
C LEU A 116 19.06 -0.09 0.78
N THR A 117 19.87 0.55 1.61
CA THR A 117 20.27 0.05 2.94
C THR A 117 19.47 0.69 4.08
N ILE A 118 18.40 1.41 3.74
CA ILE A 118 17.52 2.05 4.71
C ILE A 118 16.78 0.94 5.49
N GLY A 119 17.14 0.78 6.76
CA GLY A 119 16.45 -0.13 7.68
C GLY A 119 14.99 0.26 7.93
N PRO A 120 14.19 -0.66 8.50
CA PRO A 120 12.79 -0.40 8.82
C PRO A 120 12.61 0.76 9.81
N LEU A 121 11.45 1.43 9.72
CA LEU A 121 11.03 2.53 10.61
C LEU A 121 10.83 2.08 12.06
#